data_AF-A0A2G9N1X8-F1
#
_entry.id   AF-A0A2G9N1X8-F1
#
_cell.length_a   1.000
_cell.length_b   1.000
_cell.length_c   1.000
_cell.angle_alpha   90.00
_cell.angle_beta   90.00
_cell.angle_gamma   90.00
#
_symmetry.space_group_name_H-M   'P 1'
#
loop_
_entity.id
_entity.type
_entity.pdbx_description
1 polymer ?
#
loop_
_entity_poly.entity_id
_entity_poly.type
_entity_poly.pdbx_seq_one_letter_code
_entity_poly.pdbx_strand_id
1 'polypeptide(L)'
;MFISKKINLKAVVSAVMGHKRNDRAMEMSEWKTRCIKAGDIHELLVSTEYTGNHNETLNSFVYLGFFDFKKGGVIEIGDQVTTTSGALIAEIIGFDDTHLPNHINIVAKSKDNKTGEEFGLKPGQKVFIGAKR
;
A
#
# COMPACT_ATOMS: atom_id res chain seq x y z
N MET A 1 -13.12 -12.23 2.14
CA MET A 1 -12.62 -12.19 0.76
C MET A 1 -13.81 -11.89 -0.14
N PHE A 2 -13.80 -10.72 -0.76
CA PHE A 2 -14.81 -10.20 -1.69
C PHE A 2 -14.49 -10.60 -3.14
N ILE A 3 -13.20 -10.68 -3.51
CA ILE A 3 -12.79 -11.09 -4.86
C ILE A 3 -12.40 -12.58 -4.86
N SER A 4 -13.11 -13.39 -5.64
CA SER A 4 -12.85 -14.84 -5.72
C SER A 4 -11.60 -15.21 -6.52
N LYS A 5 -11.32 -14.48 -7.61
CA LYS A 5 -10.14 -14.66 -8.47
C LYS A 5 -9.69 -13.31 -9.03
N LYS A 6 -8.38 -13.06 -8.98
CA LYS A 6 -7.73 -11.89 -9.61
C LYS A 6 -6.28 -12.22 -9.96
N ILE A 7 -5.70 -11.40 -10.83
CA ILE A 7 -4.27 -11.45 -11.12
C ILE A 7 -3.47 -10.84 -9.96
N ASN A 8 -2.21 -11.28 -9.80
CA ASN A 8 -1.25 -10.52 -9.01
C ASN A 8 -0.82 -9.29 -9.80
N LEU A 9 -0.86 -8.13 -9.16
CA LEU A 9 -0.33 -6.90 -9.70
C LEU A 9 1.19 -6.86 -9.49
N LYS A 10 1.87 -6.27 -10.46
CA LYS A 10 3.29 -5.95 -10.37
C LYS A 10 3.41 -4.43 -10.38
N ALA A 11 4.12 -3.90 -9.39
CA ALA A 11 4.43 -2.49 -9.32
C ALA A 11 5.95 -2.27 -9.32
N VAL A 12 6.36 -1.10 -9.80
CA VAL A 12 7.76 -0.67 -9.81
C VAL A 12 7.89 0.52 -8.87
N VAL A 13 8.86 0.50 -7.95
CA VAL A 13 9.13 1.63 -7.05
C VAL A 13 9.55 2.83 -7.90
N SER A 14 8.73 3.88 -7.91
CA SER A 14 8.97 5.14 -8.60
C SER A 14 9.74 6.13 -7.72
N ALA A 15 9.44 6.15 -6.42
CA ALA A 15 10.17 6.93 -5.43
C ALA A 15 10.19 6.17 -4.10
N VAL A 16 11.30 6.27 -3.38
CA VAL A 16 11.47 5.68 -2.04
C VAL A 16 11.33 6.79 -1.01
N MET A 17 10.58 6.53 0.05
CA MET A 17 10.35 7.51 1.11
C MET A 17 11.10 7.10 2.39
N GLY A 18 11.69 8.09 3.07
CA GLY A 18 12.31 7.97 4.40
C GLY A 18 11.50 8.69 5.50
N HIS A 19 10.20 8.90 5.26
CA HIS A 19 9.37 9.77 6.09
C HIS A 19 8.49 8.99 7.08
N LYS A 20 8.29 9.54 8.28
CA LYS A 20 7.36 9.07 9.31
C LYS A 20 6.54 10.25 9.81
N ARG A 21 5.28 10.02 10.16
CA ARG A 21 4.36 11.06 10.62
C ARG A 21 3.37 10.53 11.66
N ASN A 22 2.92 11.36 12.60
CA ASN A 22 2.09 10.96 13.75
C ASN A 22 0.91 11.92 14.04
N ASP A 23 0.53 12.75 13.07
CA ASP A 23 -0.50 13.79 13.16
C ASP A 23 -1.39 13.80 11.89
N ARG A 24 -1.57 12.63 11.25
CA ARG A 24 -2.25 12.56 9.95
C ARG A 24 -3.76 12.74 10.01
N ALA A 25 -4.41 12.38 11.12
CA ALA A 25 -5.86 12.35 11.26
C ALA A 25 -6.58 11.73 10.04
N MET A 26 -6.03 10.65 9.50
CA MET A 26 -6.51 9.97 8.30
C MET A 26 -7.78 9.17 8.60
N GLU A 27 -8.82 9.44 7.82
CA GLU A 27 -10.03 8.64 7.77
C GLU A 27 -9.96 7.67 6.58
N MET A 28 -10.18 6.39 6.86
CA MET A 28 -10.09 5.34 5.84
C MET A 28 -11.34 5.37 4.94
N SER A 29 -11.15 5.20 3.63
CA SER A 29 -12.26 5.08 2.69
C SER A 29 -13.14 3.86 3.02
N GLU A 30 -14.46 3.97 2.89
CA GLU A 30 -15.40 2.87 3.13
C GLU A 30 -15.23 1.65 2.19
N TRP A 31 -14.62 1.85 1.02
CA TRP A 31 -14.48 0.81 0.01
C TRP A 31 -13.35 -0.15 0.32
N LYS A 32 -13.63 -1.45 0.13
CA LYS A 32 -12.69 -2.55 0.42
C LYS A 32 -11.77 -2.93 -0.74
N THR A 33 -11.99 -2.32 -1.90
CA THR A 33 -11.22 -2.54 -3.12
C THR A 33 -10.96 -1.22 -3.85
N ARG A 34 -9.93 -1.22 -4.71
CA ARG A 34 -9.66 -0.15 -5.68
C ARG A 34 -9.23 -0.75 -7.01
N CYS A 35 -9.81 -0.24 -8.10
CA CYS A 35 -9.27 -0.46 -9.43
C CYS A 35 -8.04 0.43 -9.63
N ILE A 36 -6.99 -0.15 -10.17
CA ILE A 36 -5.75 0.53 -10.55
C ILE A 36 -5.66 0.54 -12.07
N LYS A 37 -5.45 1.70 -12.70
CA LYS A 37 -5.24 1.75 -14.15
C LYS A 37 -3.77 1.48 -14.47
N ALA A 38 -3.53 0.98 -15.68
CA ALA A 38 -2.16 0.84 -16.16
C ALA A 38 -1.53 2.23 -16.33
N GLY A 39 -0.35 2.41 -15.74
CA GLY A 39 0.38 3.67 -15.72
C GLY A 39 0.13 4.53 -14.50
N ASP A 40 -0.83 4.18 -13.63
CA ASP A 40 -1.07 4.93 -12.39
C ASP A 40 0.09 4.75 -11.42
N ILE A 41 0.41 5.83 -10.70
CA ILE A 41 1.36 5.85 -9.61
C ILE A 41 0.59 6.12 -8.32
N HIS A 42 0.78 5.26 -7.32
CA HIS A 42 0.12 5.40 -6.02
C HIS A 42 1.11 5.31 -4.86
N GLU A 43 0.74 5.94 -3.76
CA GLU A 43 1.55 6.00 -2.55
C GLU A 43 1.20 4.82 -1.64
N LEU A 44 2.21 4.12 -1.13
CA LEU A 44 2.06 3.05 -0.16
C LEU A 44 2.64 3.49 1.18
N LEU A 45 1.83 3.39 2.21
CA LEU A 45 2.17 3.74 3.58
C LEU A 45 1.74 2.64 4.53
N VAL A 46 2.43 2.54 5.66
CA VAL A 46 2.17 1.57 6.71
C VAL A 46 1.71 2.32 7.95
N SER A 47 0.49 2.01 8.42
CA SER A 47 0.04 2.44 9.75
C SER A 47 0.75 1.62 10.82
N THR A 48 1.24 2.29 11.85
CA THR A 48 1.92 1.65 12.99
C THR A 48 1.01 1.43 14.19
N GLU A 49 -0.25 1.86 14.11
CA GLU A 49 -1.21 1.84 15.22
C GLU A 49 -2.55 1.17 14.88
N TYR A 50 -2.71 0.69 13.63
CA TYR A 50 -3.93 0.04 13.19
C TYR A 50 -4.32 -1.16 14.06
N THR A 51 -5.52 -1.11 14.64
CA THR A 51 -6.02 -2.12 15.57
C THR A 51 -6.91 -3.17 14.91
N GLY A 52 -7.26 -2.97 13.64
CA GLY A 52 -8.24 -3.80 12.92
C GLY A 52 -9.60 -3.14 12.76
N ASN A 53 -9.82 -1.97 13.36
CA ASN A 53 -11.06 -1.22 13.21
C ASN A 53 -10.96 -0.24 12.05
N HIS A 54 -11.65 -0.52 10.94
CA HIS A 54 -11.62 0.32 9.73
C HIS A 54 -12.23 1.72 9.93
N ASN A 55 -13.03 1.93 10.98
CA ASN A 55 -13.64 3.23 11.28
C ASN A 55 -12.78 4.10 12.21
N GLU A 56 -11.57 3.65 12.57
CA GLU A 56 -10.67 4.43 13.42
C GLU A 56 -9.95 5.52 12.62
N THR A 57 -9.81 6.70 13.22
CA THR A 57 -8.94 7.75 12.69
C THR A 57 -7.49 7.40 13.00
N LEU A 58 -6.65 7.36 11.97
CA LEU A 58 -5.23 7.00 12.08
C LEU A 58 -4.32 8.23 11.93
N ASN A 59 -3.36 8.37 12.82
CA ASN A 59 -2.36 9.42 12.89
C ASN A 59 -0.94 8.93 12.54
N SER A 60 -0.58 7.72 12.93
CA SER A 60 0.80 7.22 12.92
C SER A 60 1.12 6.36 11.70
N PHE A 61 2.02 6.85 10.85
CA PHE A 61 2.38 6.24 9.58
C PHE A 61 3.88 6.30 9.28
N VAL A 62 4.36 5.26 8.61
CA VAL A 62 5.65 5.23 7.93
C VAL A 62 5.44 5.09 6.42
N TYR A 63 6.21 5.83 5.65
CA TYR A 63 5.99 5.94 4.20
C TYR A 63 6.96 5.00 3.48
N LEU A 64 6.43 4.12 2.63
CA LEU A 64 7.26 3.22 1.83
C LEU A 64 7.71 3.89 0.53
N GLY A 65 6.78 4.50 -0.19
CA GLY A 65 7.10 5.12 -1.47
C GLY A 65 5.94 5.19 -2.43
N PHE A 66 6.28 5.59 -3.65
CA PHE A 66 5.36 5.63 -4.78
C PHE A 66 5.62 4.45 -5.70
N PHE A 67 4.55 3.84 -6.20
CA PHE A 67 4.57 2.59 -6.93
C PHE A 67 3.83 2.74 -8.25
N ASP A 68 4.55 2.51 -9.35
CA ASP A 68 4.08 2.58 -10.72
C ASP A 68 3.53 1.23 -11.18
N PHE A 69 2.24 1.19 -11.49
CA PHE A 69 1.52 -0.01 -11.88
C PHE A 69 1.47 -0.17 -13.39
N LYS A 70 2.36 -1.01 -13.94
CA LYS A 70 2.47 -1.23 -15.40
C LYS A 70 1.28 -1.96 -16.03
N LYS A 71 0.45 -2.63 -15.24
CA LYS A 71 -0.78 -3.27 -15.67
C LYS A 71 -1.88 -2.92 -14.69
N GLY A 72 -3.07 -2.64 -15.21
CA GLY A 72 -4.23 -2.41 -14.37
C GLY A 72 -4.76 -3.69 -13.74
N GLY A 73 -5.58 -3.52 -12.70
CA GLY A 73 -6.29 -4.60 -12.02
C GLY A 73 -6.93 -4.09 -10.74
N VAL A 74 -7.12 -4.98 -9.77
CA VAL A 74 -7.87 -4.66 -8.54
C VAL A 74 -7.06 -5.05 -7.32
N ILE A 75 -6.94 -4.12 -6.38
CA ILE A 75 -6.38 -4.35 -5.05
C ILE A 75 -7.54 -4.52 -4.06
N GLU A 76 -7.38 -5.42 -3.10
CA GLU A 76 -8.33 -5.66 -2.02
C GLU A 76 -7.62 -5.60 -0.67
N ILE A 77 -8.36 -5.18 0.37
CA ILE A 77 -7.93 -5.37 1.76
C ILE A 77 -7.55 -6.84 2.00
N GLY A 78 -6.39 -7.05 2.62
CA GLY A 78 -5.79 -8.36 2.87
C GLY A 78 -4.79 -8.82 1.79
N ASP A 79 -4.67 -8.10 0.68
CA ASP A 79 -3.58 -8.34 -0.27
C ASP A 79 -2.21 -8.07 0.38
N GLN A 80 -1.22 -8.87 -0.01
CA GLN A 80 0.13 -8.76 0.46
C GLN A 80 1.01 -8.04 -0.55
N VAL A 81 1.85 -7.13 -0.05
CA VAL A 81 2.95 -6.53 -0.78
C VAL A 81 4.20 -7.36 -0.51
N THR A 82 4.79 -7.92 -1.57
CA THR A 82 5.92 -8.84 -1.47
C THR A 82 7.05 -8.46 -2.42
N THR A 83 8.28 -8.78 -2.05
CA THR A 83 9.45 -8.70 -2.95
C THR A 83 9.34 -9.74 -4.08
N THR A 84 10.18 -9.62 -5.11
CA THR A 84 10.26 -10.65 -6.16
C THR A 84 10.72 -12.02 -5.66
N SER A 85 11.38 -12.09 -4.49
CA SER A 85 11.72 -13.36 -3.83
C SER A 85 10.60 -13.93 -2.95
N GLY A 86 9.46 -13.22 -2.85
CA GLY A 86 8.32 -13.63 -2.02
C GLY A 86 8.39 -13.19 -0.56
N ALA A 87 9.38 -12.37 -0.18
CA ALA A 87 9.45 -11.84 1.18
C ALA A 87 8.33 -10.81 1.41
N LEU A 88 7.62 -10.92 2.54
CA LEU A 88 6.54 -10.02 2.92
C LEU A 88 7.07 -8.65 3.32
N ILE A 89 6.49 -7.60 2.75
CA ILE A 89 6.76 -6.20 3.10
C ILE A 89 5.63 -5.68 4.00
N ALA A 90 4.38 -5.83 3.55
CA ALA A 90 3.20 -5.33 4.26
C ALA A 90 1.92 -6.06 3.81
N GLU A 91 0.85 -5.95 4.60
CA GLU A 91 -0.51 -6.40 4.28
C GLU A 91 -1.44 -5.19 4.16
N ILE A 92 -2.18 -5.07 3.06
CA ILE A 92 -3.05 -3.94 2.77
C ILE A 92 -4.26 -3.98 3.72
N ILE A 93 -4.53 -2.85 4.38
CA ILE A 93 -5.62 -2.69 5.34
C ILE A 93 -6.70 -1.73 4.84
N GLY A 94 -6.42 -0.93 3.81
CA GLY A 94 -7.42 -0.11 3.15
C GLY A 94 -6.81 1.01 2.31
N PHE A 95 -7.59 2.07 2.12
CA PHE A 95 -7.26 3.15 1.20
C PHE A 95 -7.68 4.51 1.77
N ASP A 96 -7.05 5.57 1.29
CA ASP A 96 -7.43 6.96 1.53
C ASP A 96 -7.39 7.75 0.21
N ASP A 97 -8.37 8.64 0.02
CA ASP A 97 -8.62 9.38 -1.22
C ASP A 97 -8.22 10.86 -1.13
N THR A 98 -7.55 11.27 -0.04
CA THR A 98 -7.16 12.67 0.23
C THR A 98 -6.45 13.34 -0.94
N HIS A 99 -5.73 12.59 -1.79
CA HIS A 99 -4.96 13.11 -2.92
C HIS A 99 -5.61 12.91 -4.29
N LEU A 100 -6.87 12.44 -4.37
CA LEU A 100 -7.56 12.36 -5.65
C LEU A 100 -7.69 13.76 -6.31
N PRO A 101 -7.56 13.85 -7.66
CA PRO A 101 -7.40 12.75 -8.62
C PRO A 101 -5.95 12.33 -8.90
N ASN A 102 -4.96 12.86 -8.17
CA ASN A 102 -3.55 12.60 -8.44
C ASN A 102 -3.18 11.14 -8.12
N HIS A 103 -3.33 10.74 -6.86
CA HIS A 103 -3.09 9.38 -6.41
C HIS A 103 -3.98 9.00 -5.24
N ILE A 104 -4.09 7.70 -4.97
CA ILE A 104 -4.63 7.19 -3.72
C ILE A 104 -3.51 6.81 -2.78
N ASN A 105 -3.81 6.88 -1.49
CA ASN A 105 -3.03 6.28 -0.44
C ASN A 105 -3.46 4.81 -0.31
N ILE A 106 -2.56 3.88 -0.63
CA ILE A 106 -2.72 2.46 -0.30
C ILE A 106 -2.16 2.28 1.11
N VAL A 107 -3.03 1.92 2.04
CA VAL A 107 -2.67 1.84 3.45
C VAL A 107 -2.48 0.38 3.83
N ALA A 108 -1.36 0.08 4.49
CA ALA A 108 -0.97 -1.25 4.89
C ALA A 108 -0.58 -1.30 6.38
N LYS A 109 -0.37 -2.51 6.88
CA LYS A 109 0.30 -2.78 8.17
C LYS A 109 1.54 -3.64 7.92
N SER A 110 2.57 -3.48 8.75
CA SER A 110 3.79 -4.28 8.69
C SER A 110 4.27 -4.61 10.10
N LYS A 111 5.10 -5.65 10.24
CA LYS A 111 5.72 -6.00 11.52
C LYS A 111 6.89 -5.07 11.87
N ASP A 112 7.58 -4.56 10.86
CA ASP A 112 8.86 -3.87 11.05
C ASP A 112 8.72 -2.35 11.22
N ASN A 113 7.57 -1.76 10.85
CA ASN A 113 7.32 -0.32 10.88
C ASN A 113 8.47 0.53 10.30
N LYS A 114 9.11 0.00 9.24
CA LYS A 114 10.19 0.65 8.51
C LYS A 114 9.64 1.51 7.38
N THR A 115 10.26 2.67 7.18
CA THR A 115 10.14 3.45 5.94
C THR A 115 10.69 2.67 4.75
N GLY A 116 10.42 3.15 3.53
CA GLY A 116 10.98 2.53 2.33
C GLY A 116 12.51 2.53 2.33
N GLU A 117 13.11 3.63 2.81
CA GLU A 117 14.56 3.76 2.96
C GLU A 117 15.13 2.76 3.97
N GLU A 118 14.54 2.65 5.16
CA GLU A 118 14.96 1.69 6.20
C GLU A 118 14.74 0.23 5.77
N PHE A 119 13.74 -0.04 4.93
CA PHE A 119 13.52 -1.35 4.32
C PHE A 119 14.50 -1.65 3.17
N GLY A 120 15.28 -0.65 2.73
CA GLY A 120 16.25 -0.79 1.64
C GLY A 120 15.60 -0.87 0.26
N LEU A 121 14.40 -0.32 0.09
CA LEU A 121 13.77 -0.20 -1.23
C LEU A 121 14.62 0.68 -2.14
N LYS A 122 14.61 0.37 -3.44
CA LYS A 122 15.33 1.16 -4.46
C LYS A 122 14.39 1.57 -5.59
N PRO A 123 14.56 2.76 -6.18
CA PRO A 123 13.87 3.09 -7.43
C PRO A 123 14.12 2.02 -8.50
N GLY A 124 13.09 1.67 -9.26
CA GLY A 124 13.13 0.61 -10.26
C GLY A 124 12.96 -0.82 -9.70
N GLN A 125 12.98 -1.00 -8.37
CA GLN A 125 12.71 -2.30 -7.75
C GLN A 125 11.27 -2.75 -8.03
N LYS A 126 11.09 -4.04 -8.26
CA LYS A 126 9.78 -4.65 -8.52
C LYS A 126 9.22 -5.22 -7.23
N VAL A 127 7.92 -5.05 -7.03
CA VAL A 127 7.13 -5.71 -5.98
C VAL A 127 5.88 -6.34 -6.60
N PHE A 128 5.30 -7.28 -5.87
CA PHE A 128 4.03 -7.90 -6.22
C PHE A 128 2.98 -7.57 -5.17
N ILE A 129 1.75 -7.32 -5.63
CA ILE A 129 0.56 -7.13 -4.79
C ILE A 129 -0.47 -8.17 -5.20
N GLY A 130 -0.97 -8.95 -4.25
CA GLY A 130 -2.01 -9.93 -4.51
C GLY A 130 -2.39 -10.74 -3.28
N ALA A 131 -3.28 -11.72 -3.49
CA ALA A 131 -3.81 -12.51 -2.39
C ALA A 131 -2.71 -13.20 -1.60
N LYS A 132 -2.88 -13.25 -0.27
CA LYS A 132 -2.07 -14.05 0.63
C LYS A 132 -2.08 -15.51 0.14
N ARG A 133 -0.91 -16.03 -0.21
CA ARG A 133 -0.72 -17.44 -0.55
C ARG A 133 -0.50 -18.27 0.70
#